data_AF-A0A2E1VPQ3-F1
#
_entry.id   AF-A0A2E1VPQ3-F1
#
_cell.length_a   1.000
_cell.length_b   1.000
_cell.length_c   1.000
_cell.angle_alpha   90.00
_cell.angle_beta   90.00
_cell.angle_gamma   90.00
#
_symmetry.space_group_name_H-M   'P 1'
#
loop_
_entity.id
_entity.type
_entity.pdbx_description
1 polymer ?
#
loop_
_entity_poly.entity_id
_entity_poly.type
_entity_poly.pdbx_seq_one_letter_code
_entity_poly.pdbx_strand_id
1 'polypeptide(L)'
;MIRVRRLHPRRRTRAGFSLFELLLVLVIVAMMSMAAVPSFADAHESARVQRGAAELESLWRAQRVYRLETGRFADSVRELQRAVVIPGNLPGEVEGFRFLVKRDALGRPRLVARREGSQAWQGELILDAQGQLRGELRKSDGEVLQP
;
A
#
# COMPACT_ATOMS: atom_id res chain seq x y z
N MET A 1 -40.82 -57.64 -49.51
CA MET A 1 -41.04 -56.18 -49.56
C MET A 1 -40.68 -55.58 -48.21
N ILE A 2 -39.69 -54.67 -48.13
CA ILE A 2 -39.23 -54.05 -46.87
C ILE A 2 -39.66 -52.59 -46.87
N ARG A 3 -40.34 -52.14 -45.80
CA ARG A 3 -40.85 -50.77 -45.65
C ARG A 3 -39.88 -49.98 -44.76
N VAL A 4 -39.18 -49.00 -45.34
CA VAL A 4 -38.21 -48.18 -44.61
C VAL A 4 -38.95 -47.03 -43.89
N ARG A 5 -38.96 -47.05 -42.55
CA ARG A 5 -39.59 -46.02 -41.72
C ARG A 5 -38.61 -44.85 -41.55
N ARG A 6 -38.84 -43.72 -42.22
CA ARG A 6 -38.01 -42.51 -42.06
C ARG A 6 -38.23 -41.92 -40.66
N LEU A 7 -37.16 -41.88 -39.85
CA LEU A 7 -37.15 -41.15 -38.60
C LEU A 7 -37.00 -39.65 -38.90
N HIS A 8 -38.01 -38.86 -38.56
CA HIS A 8 -37.93 -37.40 -38.68
C HIS A 8 -37.00 -36.85 -37.59
N PRO A 9 -35.98 -36.05 -37.93
CA PRO A 9 -35.11 -35.45 -36.93
C PRO A 9 -35.94 -34.47 -36.09
N ARG A 10 -36.04 -34.73 -34.78
CA ARG A 10 -36.60 -33.76 -33.83
C ARG A 10 -35.72 -32.51 -33.88
N ARG A 11 -36.26 -31.40 -34.41
CA ARG A 11 -35.63 -30.09 -34.29
C ARG A 11 -35.41 -29.82 -32.81
N ARG A 12 -34.15 -29.77 -32.39
CA ARG A 12 -33.78 -29.20 -31.09
C ARG A 12 -34.24 -27.75 -31.11
N THR A 13 -35.30 -27.43 -30.38
CA THR A 13 -35.67 -26.07 -30.07
C THR A 13 -34.47 -25.44 -29.37
N ARG A 14 -33.80 -24.49 -30.02
CA ARG A 14 -32.84 -23.64 -29.33
C ARG A 14 -33.66 -22.86 -28.30
N ALA A 15 -33.49 -23.18 -27.03
CA ALA A 15 -34.01 -22.35 -25.95
C ALA A 15 -33.35 -20.97 -26.10
N GLY A 16 -34.17 -19.95 -26.37
CA GLY A 16 -33.72 -18.56 -26.35
C GLY A 16 -33.52 -18.11 -24.91
N PHE A 17 -32.69 -17.09 -24.74
CA PHE A 17 -32.41 -16.48 -23.44
C PHE A 17 -33.67 -15.78 -22.89
N SER A 18 -34.02 -15.98 -21.62
CA SER A 18 -35.18 -15.37 -20.97
C SER A 18 -34.86 -13.96 -20.45
N LEU A 19 -35.77 -13.00 -20.61
CA LEU A 19 -35.64 -11.68 -19.97
C LEU A 19 -35.46 -11.78 -18.45
N PHE A 20 -36.12 -12.77 -17.83
CA PHE A 20 -36.01 -13.02 -16.39
C PHE A 20 -34.62 -13.52 -15.99
N GLU A 21 -33.93 -14.29 -16.85
CA GLU A 21 -32.56 -14.75 -16.57
C GLU A 21 -31.59 -13.57 -16.52
N LEU A 22 -31.69 -12.61 -17.46
CA LEU A 22 -30.84 -11.41 -17.43
C LEU A 22 -31.22 -10.53 -16.24
N LEU A 23 -32.52 -10.36 -15.95
CA LEU A 23 -32.98 -9.57 -14.81
C LEU A 23 -32.45 -10.13 -13.49
N LEU A 24 -32.57 -11.45 -13.27
CA LEU A 24 -32.10 -12.10 -12.06
C LEU A 24 -30.57 -12.01 -11.92
N VAL A 25 -29.82 -12.18 -13.01
CA VAL A 25 -28.36 -12.00 -13.02
C VAL A 25 -27.98 -10.57 -12.62
N LEU A 26 -28.64 -9.56 -13.19
CA LEU A 26 -28.38 -8.16 -12.83
C LEU A 26 -28.70 -7.87 -11.37
N VAL A 27 -29.79 -8.44 -10.83
CA VAL A 27 -30.15 -8.30 -9.42
C VAL A 27 -29.09 -8.93 -8.50
N ILE A 28 -28.63 -10.15 -8.81
CA ILE A 28 -27.61 -10.83 -8.01
C ILE A 28 -26.27 -10.07 -8.09
N VAL A 29 -25.86 -9.61 -9.27
CA VAL A 29 -24.65 -8.80 -9.45
C VAL A 29 -24.76 -7.48 -8.69
N ALA A 30 -25.90 -6.80 -8.75
CA ALA A 30 -26.13 -5.55 -8.02
C ALA A 30 -26.03 -5.77 -6.50
N MET A 31 -26.65 -6.83 -5.99
CA MET A 31 -26.60 -7.19 -4.57
C MET A 31 -25.18 -7.56 -4.12
N MET A 32 -24.46 -8.38 -4.89
CA MET A 32 -23.08 -8.74 -4.60
C MET A 32 -22.14 -7.52 -4.62
N SER A 33 -22.35 -6.61 -5.57
CA SER A 33 -21.52 -5.40 -5.71
C SER A 33 -21.67 -4.46 -4.50
N MET A 34 -22.84 -4.39 -3.87
CA MET A 34 -23.04 -3.58 -2.66
C MET A 34 -22.28 -4.12 -1.44
N ALA A 35 -22.14 -5.45 -1.32
CA ALA A 35 -21.47 -6.09 -0.19
C ALA A 35 -19.93 -6.14 -0.34
N ALA A 36 -19.41 -6.01 -1.56
CA ALA A 36 -17.98 -6.16 -1.89
C ALA A 36 -17.16 -4.86 -1.77
N VAL A 37 -17.52 -3.96 -0.84
CA VAL A 37 -16.84 -2.67 -0.64
C VAL A 37 -15.79 -2.65 0.50
N PRO A 38 -15.24 -3.76 1.07
CA PRO A 38 -14.18 -3.58 2.06
C PRO A 38 -13.10 -2.68 1.46
N SER A 39 -12.70 -1.68 2.24
CA SER A 39 -11.90 -0.55 1.76
C SER A 39 -10.52 -1.04 1.37
N PHE A 40 -10.36 -1.41 0.09
CA PHE A 40 -9.05 -1.69 -0.50
C PHE A 40 -8.08 -0.52 -0.26
N ALA A 41 -8.60 0.70 -0.07
CA ALA A 41 -7.82 1.86 0.29
C ALA A 41 -7.12 1.73 1.66
N ASP A 42 -7.76 1.15 2.67
CA ASP A 42 -7.17 1.01 4.01
C ASP A 42 -6.09 -0.07 4.04
N ALA A 43 -6.33 -1.19 3.34
CA ALA A 43 -5.31 -2.23 3.15
C ALA A 43 -4.11 -1.70 2.34
N HIS A 44 -4.37 -0.89 1.31
CA HIS A 44 -3.32 -0.24 0.52
C HIS A 44 -2.55 0.77 1.37
N GLU A 45 -3.20 1.55 2.23
CA GLU A 45 -2.54 2.50 3.11
C GLU A 45 -1.69 1.78 4.17
N SER A 46 -2.19 0.71 4.79
CA SER A 46 -1.43 -0.12 5.72
C SER A 46 -0.14 -0.67 5.07
N ALA A 47 -0.23 -1.14 3.82
CA ALA A 47 0.94 -1.56 3.06
C ALA A 47 1.94 -0.41 2.80
N ARG A 48 1.46 0.82 2.56
CA ARG A 48 2.32 2.01 2.45
C ARG A 48 3.02 2.32 3.79
N VAL A 49 2.30 2.23 4.92
CA VAL A 49 2.88 2.44 6.26
C VAL A 49 4.02 1.44 6.51
N GLN A 50 3.79 0.15 6.26
CA GLN A 50 4.82 -0.88 6.42
C GLN A 50 6.04 -0.64 5.52
N ARG A 51 5.82 -0.20 4.27
CA ARG A 51 6.93 0.18 3.38
C ARG A 51 7.68 1.41 3.89
N GLY A 52 6.97 2.43 4.36
CA GLY A 52 7.58 3.62 4.96
C GLY A 52 8.39 3.30 6.22
N ALA A 53 7.90 2.38 7.05
CA ALA A 53 8.60 1.84 8.20
C ALA A 53 9.91 1.13 7.81
N ALA A 54 9.84 0.18 6.88
CA ALA A 54 11.01 -0.53 6.38
C ALA A 54 12.05 0.43 5.76
N GLU A 55 11.58 1.48 5.10
CA GLU A 55 12.45 2.52 4.53
C GLU A 55 13.15 3.35 5.61
N LEU A 56 12.45 3.70 6.70
CA LEU A 56 13.08 4.37 7.84
C LEU A 56 14.19 3.50 8.44
N GLU A 57 13.99 2.19 8.55
CA GLU A 57 15.04 1.28 9.01
C GLU A 57 16.23 1.19 8.04
N SER A 58 15.97 1.22 6.73
CA SER A 58 17.00 1.30 5.70
C SER A 58 17.83 2.59 5.84
N LEU A 59 17.16 3.74 5.96
CA LEU A 59 17.79 5.04 6.20
C LEU A 59 18.58 5.07 7.51
N TRP A 60 18.08 4.40 8.56
CA TRP A 60 18.79 4.32 9.83
C TRP A 60 20.10 3.54 9.72
N ARG A 61 20.07 2.40 9.02
CA ARG A 61 21.29 1.63 8.72
C ARG A 61 22.28 2.46 7.92
N ALA A 62 21.81 3.21 6.91
CA ALA A 62 22.64 4.12 6.14
C ALA A 62 23.26 5.24 6.98
N GLN A 63 22.49 5.85 7.89
CA GLN A 63 23.00 6.85 8.84
C GLN A 63 24.13 6.31 9.71
N ARG A 64 24.04 5.05 10.15
CA ARG A 64 25.10 4.40 10.92
C ARG A 64 26.36 4.19 10.10
N VAL A 65 26.23 3.72 8.87
CA VAL A 65 27.38 3.57 7.95
C VAL A 65 28.02 4.94 7.68
N TYR A 66 27.22 5.94 7.32
CA TYR A 66 27.69 7.31 7.10
C TYR A 66 28.44 7.89 8.30
N ARG A 67 27.94 7.64 9.52
CA ARG A 67 28.62 8.07 10.75
C ARG A 67 29.94 7.34 10.99
N LEU A 68 30.04 6.06 10.63
CA LEU A 68 31.28 5.31 10.75
C LEU A 68 32.38 5.90 9.84
N GLU A 69 32.00 6.40 8.66
CA GLU A 69 32.94 6.95 7.68
C GLU A 69 33.27 8.44 7.94
N THR A 70 32.27 9.25 8.30
CA THR A 70 32.42 10.72 8.40
C THR A 70 32.51 11.23 9.83
N GLY A 71 32.29 10.37 10.83
CA GLY A 71 32.25 10.72 12.25
C GLY A 71 30.97 11.45 12.69
N ARG A 72 30.07 11.82 11.77
CA ARG A 72 28.80 12.51 12.07
C ARG A 72 27.62 11.88 11.36
N PHE A 73 26.42 12.14 11.86
CA PHE A 73 25.20 11.82 11.13
C PHE A 73 24.96 12.84 10.02
N ALA A 74 24.37 12.39 8.91
CA ALA A 74 24.00 13.26 7.79
C ALA A 74 22.82 14.15 8.20
N ASP A 75 22.83 15.40 7.72
CA ASP A 75 21.82 16.41 8.05
C ASP A 75 20.59 16.31 7.15
N SER A 76 20.67 15.56 6.06
CA SER A 76 19.55 15.34 5.14
C SER A 76 19.57 13.96 4.50
N VAL A 77 18.40 13.50 4.06
CA VAL A 77 18.27 12.26 3.27
C VAL A 77 19.04 12.37 1.95
N ARG A 78 19.05 13.57 1.33
CA ARG A 78 19.79 13.83 0.09
C ARG A 78 21.30 13.66 0.26
N GLU A 79 21.84 14.03 1.42
CA GLU A 79 23.25 13.83 1.74
C GLU A 79 23.57 12.34 1.87
N LEU A 80 22.73 11.57 2.58
CA LEU A 80 22.87 10.11 2.68
C LEU A 80 22.87 9.42 1.32
N GLN A 81 21.93 9.80 0.45
CA GLN A 81 21.79 9.21 -0.89
C GLN A 81 23.03 9.38 -1.76
N ARG A 82 23.80 10.45 -1.56
CA ARG A 82 25.05 10.69 -2.31
C ARG A 82 26.23 9.95 -1.72
N ALA A 83 26.25 9.81 -0.40
CA ALA A 83 27.41 9.31 0.33
C ALA A 83 27.43 7.78 0.48
N VAL A 84 26.27 7.14 0.57
CA VAL A 84 26.18 5.69 0.83
C VAL A 84 25.44 5.01 -0.31
N VAL A 85 26.13 4.11 -1.03
CA VAL A 85 25.48 3.17 -1.96
C VAL A 85 24.83 2.08 -1.11
N ILE A 86 23.52 2.18 -0.93
CA ILE A 86 22.76 1.20 -0.17
C ILE A 86 22.38 0.07 -1.14
N PRO A 87 22.81 -1.18 -0.92
CA PRO A 87 22.36 -2.30 -1.74
C PRO A 87 20.85 -2.51 -1.55
N GLY A 88 20.07 -2.19 -2.57
CA GLY A 88 18.60 -2.10 -2.53
C GLY A 88 18.12 -0.84 -3.28
N ASN A 89 16.82 -0.63 -3.41
CA ASN A 89 16.30 0.62 -3.95
C ASN A 89 16.88 1.81 -3.16
N LEU A 90 17.32 2.86 -3.86
CA LEU A 90 17.80 4.09 -3.24
C LEU A 90 16.73 4.58 -2.25
N PRO A 91 17.05 4.73 -0.96
CA PRO A 91 16.04 5.07 -0.01
C PRO A 91 15.59 6.51 -0.21
N GLY A 92 14.29 6.73 -0.29
CA GLY A 92 13.69 8.05 -0.42
C GLY A 92 12.50 8.15 -1.37
N GLU A 93 12.03 7.05 -1.94
CA GLU A 93 10.87 7.07 -2.85
C GLU A 93 9.83 6.01 -2.48
N VAL A 94 9.41 6.01 -1.22
CA VAL A 94 8.15 5.36 -0.85
C VAL A 94 7.01 6.29 -1.24
N GLU A 95 6.17 5.81 -2.15
CA GLU A 95 5.04 6.58 -2.67
C GLU A 95 4.14 7.11 -1.55
N GLY A 96 4.05 8.44 -1.45
CA GLY A 96 3.20 9.11 -0.46
C GLY A 96 3.89 9.42 0.87
N PHE A 97 5.19 9.17 1.03
CA PHE A 97 5.95 9.58 2.21
C PHE A 97 7.11 10.50 1.83
N ARG A 98 7.29 11.56 2.63
CA ARG A 98 8.50 12.39 2.60
C ARG A 98 9.37 12.05 3.80
N PHE A 99 10.61 11.67 3.51
CA PHE A 99 11.61 11.33 4.52
C PHE A 99 12.44 12.55 4.90
N LEU A 100 12.58 12.79 6.19
CA LEU A 100 13.29 13.93 6.77
C LEU A 100 14.23 13.44 7.87
N VAL A 101 15.41 14.05 7.93
CA VAL A 101 16.28 13.93 9.10
C VAL A 101 15.99 15.13 9.99
N LYS A 102 15.59 14.89 11.24
CA LYS A 102 15.42 15.93 12.26
C LYS A 102 16.35 15.62 13.43
N ARG A 103 16.53 16.59 14.31
CA ARG A 103 17.14 16.38 15.63
C ARG A 103 16.06 16.39 16.70
N ASP A 104 16.25 15.62 17.76
CA ASP A 104 15.44 15.70 18.98
C ASP A 104 15.93 16.84 19.88
N ALA A 105 15.29 17.02 21.04
CA ALA A 105 15.68 18.06 22.01
C ALA A 105 17.09 17.85 22.60
N LEU A 106 17.64 16.64 22.49
CA LEU A 106 18.97 16.25 22.96
C LEU A 106 20.01 16.28 21.82
N GLY A 107 19.64 16.78 20.64
CA GLY A 107 20.50 16.89 19.46
C GLY A 107 20.75 15.57 18.70
N ARG A 108 20.12 14.47 19.12
CA ARG A 108 20.27 13.15 18.48
C ARG A 108 19.49 13.12 17.17
N PRO A 109 19.99 12.44 16.13
CA PRO A 109 19.25 12.31 14.88
C PRO A 109 18.00 11.45 15.09
N ARG A 110 16.91 11.86 14.45
CA ARG A 110 15.70 11.06 14.29
C ARG A 110 15.26 11.13 12.84
N LEU A 111 14.80 10.01 12.32
CA LEU A 111 14.26 9.93 10.96
C LEU A 111 12.75 10.04 11.05
N VAL A 112 12.16 10.83 10.16
CA VAL A 112 10.73 11.08 10.12
C VAL A 112 10.24 10.78 8.71
N ALA A 113 9.26 9.89 8.58
CA ALA A 113 8.50 9.68 7.37
C ALA A 113 7.14 10.35 7.54
N ARG A 114 6.94 11.50 6.88
CA ARG A 114 5.68 12.24 6.93
C ARG A 114 4.79 11.82 5.76
N ARG A 115 3.52 11.54 6.04
CA ARG A 115 2.53 11.25 4.99
C ARG A 115 2.24 12.51 4.17
N GLU A 116 2.32 12.39 2.84
CA GLU A 116 2.04 13.47 1.89
C GLU A 116 1.19 12.98 0.71
N GLY A 117 0.33 13.85 0.17
CA GLY A 117 -0.51 13.52 -1.00
C GLY A 117 -1.75 12.68 -0.67
N SER A 118 -2.10 12.52 0.61
CA SER A 118 -3.39 11.98 1.05
C SER A 118 -4.20 13.07 1.76
N GLN A 119 -5.47 13.19 1.41
CA GLN A 119 -6.42 14.05 2.14
C GLN A 119 -7.06 13.32 3.32
N ALA A 120 -7.17 12.00 3.23
CA ALA A 120 -7.81 11.16 4.25
C ALA A 120 -6.84 10.80 5.39
N TRP A 121 -5.58 10.50 5.06
CA TRP A 121 -4.58 10.01 6.00
C TRP A 121 -3.50 11.05 6.25
N GLN A 122 -3.24 11.33 7.54
CA GLN A 122 -2.26 12.32 7.96
C GLN A 122 -1.46 11.79 9.14
N GLY A 123 -0.20 12.18 9.25
CA GLY A 123 0.65 11.79 10.37
C GLY A 123 2.09 11.60 9.97
N GLU A 124 2.86 11.10 10.92
CA GLU A 124 4.27 10.81 10.71
C GLU A 124 4.70 9.56 11.47
N LEU A 125 5.57 8.78 10.82
CA LEU A 125 6.32 7.71 11.44
C LEU A 125 7.69 8.28 11.84
N ILE A 126 8.18 7.88 13.00
CA ILE A 126 9.41 8.39 13.59
C ILE A 126 10.25 7.21 13.99
N LEU A 127 11.49 7.16 13.53
CA LEU A 127 12.50 6.23 14.00
C LEU A 127 13.55 7.01 14.79
N ASP A 128 13.61 6.74 16.09
CA ASP A 128 14.47 7.46 17.02
C ASP A 128 15.92 6.99 16.98
N ALA A 129 16.79 7.66 17.74
CA ALA A 129 18.21 7.35 17.80
C ALA A 129 18.52 5.96 18.40
N GLN A 130 17.53 5.30 19.01
CA GLN A 130 17.64 3.96 19.58
C GLN A 130 17.19 2.88 18.58
N GLY A 131 16.71 3.29 17.39
CA GLY A 131 16.17 2.40 16.38
C GLY A 131 14.73 1.98 16.65
N GLN A 132 14.05 2.62 17.61
CA GLN A 132 12.66 2.31 17.89
C GLN A 132 11.75 3.10 16.94
N LEU A 133 10.93 2.37 16.19
CA LEU A 133 9.90 2.93 15.33
C LEU A 133 8.66 3.29 16.15
N ARG A 134 8.13 4.49 15.92
CA ARG A 134 6.97 5.07 16.61
C ARG A 134 6.17 5.94 15.65
N GLY A 135 5.04 6.44 16.12
CA GLY A 135 4.18 7.34 15.37
C GLY A 135 2.97 6.62 14.81
N GLU A 136 2.11 7.40 14.19
CA GLU A 136 0.83 6.92 13.70
C GLU A 136 0.38 7.76 12.51
N LEU A 137 -0.34 7.12 11.60
CA LEU A 137 -1.20 7.81 10.66
C LEU A 137 -2.62 7.78 11.19
N ARG A 138 -3.25 8.94 11.22
CA ARG A 138 -4.63 9.09 11.61
C ARG A 138 -5.46 9.49 10.41
N LYS A 139 -6.61 8.85 10.29
CA LYS A 139 -7.64 9.16 9.31
C LYS A 139 -8.63 10.17 9.89
N SER A 140 -9.34 10.90 9.04
CA SER A 140 -10.29 11.93 9.45
C SER A 140 -11.45 11.42 10.32
N ASP A 141 -11.78 10.14 10.21
CA ASP A 141 -12.82 9.45 11.00
C ASP A 141 -12.32 8.94 12.37
N GLY A 142 -11.03 9.12 12.66
CA GLY A 142 -10.41 8.68 13.90
C GLY A 142 -9.72 7.32 13.84
N GLU A 143 -9.76 6.61 12.70
CA GLU A 143 -8.97 5.39 12.49
C GLU A 143 -7.47 5.70 12.59
N VAL A 144 -6.72 4.79 13.20
CA VAL A 144 -5.27 4.96 13.43
C VAL A 144 -4.53 3.75 12.88
N LEU A 145 -3.50 4.01 12.08
CA LEU A 145 -2.54 3.03 11.61
C LEU A 145 -1.20 3.25 12.30
N GLN A 146 -0.70 2.19 12.90
CA GLN A 146 0.64 2.11 13.48
C GLN A 146 1.49 1.17 12.62
N PRO A 147 2.81 1.39 12.59
CA PRO A 147 3.72 0.57 11.80
C PRO A 147 3.91 -0.84 12.36
#